data_AF-A0A080YY56-F1
#
_entry.id   AF-A0A080YY56-F1
#
_cell.length_a   1.000
_cell.length_b   1.000
_cell.length_c   1.000
_cell.angle_alpha   90.00
_cell.angle_beta   90.00
_cell.angle_gamma   90.00
#
_symmetry.space_group_name_H-M   'P 1'
#
loop_
_entity.id
_entity.type
_entity.pdbx_description
1 polymer ?
#
loop_
_entity_poly.entity_id
_entity_poly.type
_entity_poly.pdbx_seq_one_letter_code
_entity_poly.pdbx_strand_id
1 'polypeptide(L)'
;MLGSEFAVKIDKRLRVVYDPDMPFGGKSILWAGDFLQLEALMGTPLCRALYKLNQNAILIQERDLMRRFHVFFLNSQQRVHDCPQQ
;
A
#
# COMPACT_ATOMS: atom_id res chain seq x y z
N MET A 1 -1.20 -9.59 -6.06
CA MET A 1 -1.22 -8.40 -5.19
C MET A 1 -0.31 -8.58 -3.99
N LEU A 2 0.21 -7.49 -3.44
CA LEU A 2 0.97 -7.50 -2.18
C LEU A 2 0.02 -7.54 -0.99
N GLY A 3 0.28 -8.44 -0.04
CA GLY A 3 -0.37 -8.42 1.26
C GLY A 3 0.04 -7.18 2.06
N SER A 4 -0.82 -6.72 2.95
CA SER A 4 -0.62 -5.53 3.77
C SER A 4 0.55 -5.66 4.74
N GLU A 5 1.04 -6.86 5.04
CA GLU A 5 2.22 -7.03 5.89
C GLU A 5 3.52 -6.63 5.17
N PHE A 6 3.45 -6.37 3.86
CA PHE A 6 4.60 -6.09 3.03
C PHE A 6 5.20 -4.69 3.26
N ALA A 7 4.40 -3.63 3.44
CA ALA A 7 4.97 -2.30 3.62
C ALA A 7 5.69 -2.17 4.97
N VAL A 8 5.14 -2.75 6.05
CA VAL A 8 5.87 -2.90 7.34
C VAL A 8 7.21 -3.64 7.16
N LYS A 9 7.24 -4.73 6.39
CA LYS A 9 8.48 -5.50 6.16
C LYS A 9 9.52 -4.69 5.38
N ILE A 10 9.09 -3.97 4.34
CA ILE A 10 9.98 -3.08 3.59
C ILE A 10 10.49 -1.94 4.46
N ASP A 11 9.62 -1.27 5.21
CA ASP A 11 10.02 -0.19 6.12
C ASP A 11 11.07 -0.65 7.13
N LYS A 12 10.84 -1.79 7.81
CA LYS A 12 11.82 -2.40 8.72
C LYS A 12 13.14 -2.69 8.03
N ARG A 13 13.11 -3.25 6.82
CA ARG A 13 14.34 -3.60 6.11
C ARG A 13 15.11 -2.36 5.68
N LEU A 14 14.44 -1.32 5.20
CA LEU A 14 15.08 -0.08 4.77
C LEU A 14 15.67 0.70 5.96
N ARG A 15 14.99 0.70 7.11
CA ARG A 15 15.52 1.29 8.35
C ARG A 15 16.81 0.64 8.83
N VAL A 16 16.91 -0.70 8.71
CA VAL A 16 18.14 -1.43 9.05
C VAL A 16 19.29 -1.09 8.11
N VAL A 17 19.00 -0.83 6.83
CA VAL A 17 20.03 -0.63 5.80
C VAL A 17 20.49 0.83 5.68
N TYR A 18 19.59 1.79 5.88
CA TYR A 18 19.87 3.20 5.60
C TYR A 18 19.89 4.07 6.87
N ASP A 19 18.72 4.28 7.47
CA ASP A 19 18.57 5.15 8.64
C ASP A 19 17.47 4.57 9.56
N PRO A 20 17.80 4.15 10.79
CA PRO A 20 16.84 3.52 11.69
C PRO A 20 15.76 4.47 12.22
N ASP A 21 16.03 5.78 12.23
CA ASP A 21 15.16 6.78 12.85
C ASP A 21 14.15 7.37 11.84
N MET A 22 14.38 7.16 10.55
CA MET A 22 13.53 7.67 9.47
C MET A 22 12.60 6.59 8.89
N PRO A 23 11.31 6.88 8.63
CA PRO A 23 10.44 5.98 7.88
C PRO A 23 11.07 5.57 6.55
N PHE A 24 10.99 4.29 6.21
CA PHE A 24 11.62 3.69 5.03
C PHE A 24 13.11 4.02 4.87
N GLY A 25 13.84 4.26 5.97
CA GLY A 25 15.25 4.61 5.91
C GLY A 25 15.51 5.94 5.19
N GLY A 26 14.56 6.88 5.26
CA GLY A 26 14.66 8.19 4.62
C GLY A 26 14.47 8.17 3.10
N LYS A 27 14.02 7.05 2.51
CA LYS A 27 13.75 6.96 1.07
C LYS A 27 12.37 7.49 0.73
N SER A 28 12.28 8.20 -0.40
CA SER A 28 11.00 8.56 -1.01
C SER A 28 10.36 7.31 -1.61
N ILE A 29 9.12 7.03 -1.22
CA ILE A 29 8.37 5.85 -1.68
C ILE A 29 7.18 6.30 -2.51
N LEU A 30 7.00 5.69 -3.68
CA LEU A 30 5.82 5.83 -4.52
C LEU A 30 5.14 4.45 -4.65
N TRP A 31 3.91 4.36 -4.15
CA TRP A 31 3.05 3.19 -4.38
C TRP A 31 2.13 3.48 -5.56
N ALA A 32 2.10 2.56 -6.53
CA ALA A 32 1.19 2.63 -7.66
C ALA A 32 0.50 1.29 -7.85
N GLY A 33 -0.80 1.32 -8.11
CA GLY A 33 -1.60 0.12 -8.28
C GLY A 33 -3.08 0.43 -8.33
N ASP A 34 -3.88 -0.63 -8.31
CA ASP A 34 -5.32 -0.58 -8.33
C ASP A 34 -5.87 -1.54 -7.27
N PHE A 35 -6.71 -1.03 -6.37
CA PHE A 35 -7.32 -1.81 -5.29
C PHE A 35 -8.40 -2.79 -5.77
N LEU A 36 -8.85 -2.66 -7.03
CA LEU A 36 -9.81 -3.57 -7.67
C LEU A 36 -9.14 -4.77 -8.37
N GLN A 37 -7.80 -4.91 -8.28
CA GLN A 37 -7.11 -6.08 -8.80
C GLN A 37 -7.53 -7.38 -8.05
N LEU A 38 -6.98 -8.53 -8.47
CA LEU A 38 -7.14 -9.80 -7.75
C LEU A 38 -6.58 -9.74 -6.33
N GLU A 39 -7.30 -10.30 -5.36
CA GLU A 39 -6.86 -10.36 -3.96
C GLU A 39 -5.43 -10.91 -3.80
N ALA A 40 -4.76 -10.49 -2.73
CA ALA A 40 -3.46 -11.04 -2.39
C ALA A 40 -3.59 -12.55 -2.10
N LEU A 41 -2.76 -13.37 -2.76
CA LEU A 41 -2.76 -14.83 -2.56
C LEU A 41 -2.49 -15.21 -1.10
N MET A 42 -1.73 -14.40 -0.38
CA MET A 42 -1.37 -14.58 1.02
C MET A 42 -1.38 -13.23 1.74
N GLY A 43 -1.76 -13.26 3.01
CA GLY A 43 -1.82 -12.07 3.87
C GLY A 43 -3.14 -11.32 3.77
N THR A 44 -3.22 -10.18 4.46
CA THR A 44 -4.43 -9.35 4.45
C THR A 44 -4.39 -8.41 3.24
N PRO A 45 -5.47 -8.26 2.45
CA PRO A 45 -5.49 -7.26 1.38
C PRO A 45 -5.26 -5.84 1.93
N LEU A 46 -4.45 -5.05 1.24
CA LEU A 46 -4.08 -3.69 1.68
C LEU A 46 -5.30 -2.81 1.96
N CYS A 47 -6.31 -2.82 1.08
CA CYS A 47 -7.56 -2.08 1.29
C CYS A 47 -8.25 -2.49 2.61
N ARG A 48 -8.23 -3.77 2.97
CA ARG A 48 -8.85 -4.28 4.19
C ARG A 48 -8.09 -3.83 5.44
N ALA A 49 -6.76 -3.79 5.38
CA ALA A 49 -5.92 -3.30 6.46
C ALA A 49 -6.13 -1.79 6.72
N LEU A 50 -6.36 -1.02 5.65
CA LEU A 50 -6.56 0.43 5.74
C LEU A 50 -7.92 0.82 6.33
N TYR A 51 -9.00 0.13 5.90
CA TYR A 51 -10.36 0.59 6.15
C TYR A 51 -11.15 -0.24 7.17
N LYS A 52 -10.69 -1.43 7.60
CA LYS A 52 -11.34 -2.21 8.67
C LYS A 52 -10.63 -2.03 10.02
N LEU A 53 -11.43 -1.99 11.10
CA LEU A 53 -10.93 -2.12 12.46
C LEU A 53 -10.29 -3.52 12.62
N ASN A 54 -9.01 -3.56 12.92
CA ASN A 54 -8.22 -4.78 13.13
C ASN A 54 -7.57 -4.75 14.51
N GLN A 55 -7.58 -5.88 15.21
CA GLN A 55 -6.87 -6.06 16.49
C GLN A 55 -5.42 -6.56 16.29
N ASN A 56 -5.04 -6.92 15.06
CA ASN A 56 -3.69 -7.39 14.75
C ASN A 56 -2.71 -6.21 14.72
N ALA A 57 -1.69 -6.27 15.58
CA ALA A 57 -0.69 -5.21 15.74
C ALA A 57 0.07 -4.87 14.44
N ILE A 58 0.36 -5.86 13.58
CA ILE A 58 1.03 -5.64 12.31
C ILE A 58 0.13 -4.83 11.37
N LEU A 59 -1.17 -5.12 11.35
CA LEU A 59 -2.13 -4.39 10.52
C LEU A 59 -2.36 -2.96 11.03
N ILE A 60 -2.29 -2.76 12.35
CA ILE A 60 -2.34 -1.42 12.95
C ILE A 60 -1.10 -0.61 12.53
N GLN A 61 0.10 -1.20 12.64
CA GLN A 61 1.35 -0.56 12.21
C GLN A 61 1.32 -0.22 10.72
N GLU A 62 0.84 -1.14 9.88
CA GLU A 62 0.68 -0.90 8.46
C GLU A 62 -0.25 0.29 8.20
N ARG A 63 -1.43 0.30 8.83
CA ARG A 63 -2.39 1.40 8.66
C ARG A 63 -1.77 2.75 9.04
N ASP A 64 -1.01 2.80 10.14
CA ASP A 64 -0.35 4.03 10.60
C ASP A 64 0.81 4.45 9.69
N LEU A 65 1.50 3.50 9.05
CA LEU A 65 2.53 3.76 8.04
C LEU A 65 1.89 4.30 6.75
N MET A 66 0.84 3.64 6.27
CA MET A 66 0.18 3.98 5.01
C MET A 66 -0.58 5.32 5.07
N ARG A 67 -1.08 5.71 6.26
CA ARG A 67 -1.69 7.03 6.49
C ARG A 67 -0.73 8.21 6.28
N ARG A 68 0.58 7.98 6.22
CA ARG A 68 1.59 9.02 5.96
C ARG A 68 1.70 9.38 4.49
N PHE A 69 1.14 8.56 3.60
CA PHE A 69 1.20 8.80 2.16
C PHE A 69 0.11 9.76 1.72
N HIS A 70 0.47 10.64 0.79
CA HIS A 70 -0.51 11.37 0.00
C HIS A 70 -1.09 10.44 -1.07
N VAL A 71 -2.42 10.34 -1.11
CA VAL A 71 -3.13 9.47 -2.05
C VAL A 71 -3.63 10.29 -3.23
N PHE A 72 -3.31 9.83 -4.43
CA PHE A 72 -3.79 10.42 -5.69
C PHE A 72 -4.57 9.37 -6.47
N PHE A 73 -5.80 9.72 -6.88
CA PHE A 73 -6.64 8.88 -7.72
C PHE A 73 -6.45 9.27 -9.20
N LEU A 74 -6.13 8.28 -10.03
CA LEU A 74 -6.02 8.45 -11.48
C LEU A 74 -7.38 8.12 -12.11
N ASN A 75 -8.08 9.14 -12.61
CA ASN A 75 -9.45 8.99 -13.12
C ASN A 75 -9.52 8.85 -14.65
N SER A 76 -8.45 9.18 -15.36
CA SER A 76 -8.38 9.09 -16.81
C SER A 76 -7.65 7.81 -17.22
N GLN A 77 -8.32 6.98 -18.01
CA GLN A 77 -7.74 5.77 -18.57
C GLN A 77 -7.73 5.88 -20.09
N GLN A 78 -6.62 5.47 -20.71
CA GLN A 78 -6.43 5.54 -22.17
C GLN A 78 -6.73 4.22 -22.88
N ARG A 79 -6.86 3.12 -22.13
CA ARG A 79 -6.92 1.76 -22.68
C ARG A 79 -8.25 1.46 -23.38
N VAL A 80 -9.36 1.93 -22.82
CA VAL A 80 -10.72 1.75 -23.35
C VAL A 80 -11.35 3.10 -23.73
N HIS A 81 -10.53 4.10 -24.03
CA HIS A 81 -10.99 5.44 -24.40
C HIS A 81 -11.96 5.41 -25.59
N ASP A 82 -11.68 4.56 -26.57
CA ASP A 82 -12.48 4.44 -27.80
C ASP A 82 -13.50 3.29 -27.74
N CYS A 83 -13.68 2.66 -26.58
CA CYS A 83 -14.69 1.62 -26.44
C CYS A 83 -16.09 2.26 -26.34
N PRO A 84 -17.10 1.72 -27.04
CA PRO A 84 -18.47 2.18 -26.90
C PRO A 84 -18.92 2.01 -25.44
N GLN A 85 -19.48 3.07 -24.85
CA GLN A 85 -20.14 2.95 -23.55
C GLN A 85 -21.37 2.04 -23.71
N GLN A 86 -21.40 0.94 -22.94
CA GLN A 86 -22.55 0.05 -22.85
C GLN A 86 -23.58 0.58 -21.85
#